data_AF-A0A916Z909-F1
#
_entry.id   AF-A0A916Z909-F1
#
_cell.length_a   1.000
_cell.length_b   1.000
_cell.length_c   1.000
_cell.angle_alpha   90.00
_cell.angle_beta   90.00
_cell.angle_gamma   90.00
#
_symmetry.space_group_name_H-M   'P 1'
#
loop_
_entity.id
_entity.type
_entity.pdbx_description
1 polymer ?
#
loop_
_entity_poly.entity_id
_entity_poly.type
_entity_poly.pdbx_seq_one_letter_code
_entity_poly.pdbx_strand_id
1 'polypeptide(L)'
;MKESAIIAWTSMYIAVGSMALICAVLAVVVTGSDWYTRTWRPALSRKLDFVLLVPKIWLRWQINYLKGAPVILAVALYYASDVGFYVFWDI
;
A
#
# COMPACT_ATOMS: atom_id res chain seq x y z
N MET A 1 29.20 1.86 -5.57
CA MET A 1 28.05 0.93 -5.54
C MET A 1 28.36 -0.26 -6.41
N LYS A 2 28.41 -1.46 -5.83
CA LYS A 2 28.60 -2.68 -6.61
C LYS A 2 27.35 -2.98 -7.44
N GLU A 3 27.54 -3.64 -8.57
CA GLU A 3 26.44 -4.03 -9.48
C GLU A 3 25.39 -4.88 -8.77
N SER A 4 25.82 -5.79 -7.89
CA SER A 4 24.95 -6.63 -7.06
C SER A 4 24.01 -5.82 -6.17
N ALA A 5 24.49 -4.73 -5.55
CA ALA A 5 23.69 -3.86 -4.71
C ALA A 5 22.62 -3.12 -5.52
N ILE A 6 22.98 -2.63 -6.71
CA ILE A 6 22.05 -1.94 -7.62
C ILE A 6 20.93 -2.89 -8.07
N ILE A 7 21.28 -4.13 -8.44
CA ILE A 7 20.31 -5.15 -8.87
C ILE A 7 19.37 -5.51 -7.72
N ALA A 8 19.91 -5.73 -6.51
CA ALA A 8 19.12 -6.09 -5.32
C ALA A 8 18.13 -4.98 -4.94
N TRP A 9 18.58 -3.72 -4.88
CA TRP A 9 17.69 -2.59 -4.62
C TRP A 9 16.63 -2.43 -5.71
N THR A 10 17.03 -2.48 -6.99
CA THR A 10 16.11 -2.24 -8.12
C THR A 10 15.00 -3.30 -8.18
N SER A 11 15.37 -4.58 -8.06
CA SER A 11 14.40 -5.68 -8.05
C SER A 11 13.48 -5.63 -6.84
N MET A 12 14.00 -5.32 -5.64
CA MET A 12 13.17 -5.13 -4.44
C MET A 12 12.17 -3.99 -4.63
N TYR A 13 12.60 -2.84 -5.16
CA TYR A 13 11.72 -1.70 -5.41
C TYR A 13 10.63 -2.00 -6.44
N ILE A 14 10.97 -2.70 -7.53
CA ILE A 14 9.99 -3.09 -8.55
C ILE A 14 8.96 -4.04 -7.93
N ALA A 15 9.40 -5.05 -7.20
CA ALA A 15 8.50 -6.02 -6.57
C ALA A 15 7.57 -5.33 -5.54
N VAL A 16 8.13 -4.59 -4.59
CA VAL A 16 7.38 -3.85 -3.57
C VAL A 16 6.42 -2.84 -4.20
N GLY A 17 6.89 -2.10 -5.21
CA GLY A 17 6.08 -1.11 -5.93
C GLY A 17 4.90 -1.75 -6.67
N SER A 18 5.09 -2.91 -7.31
CA SER A 18 4.02 -3.62 -7.99
C SER A 18 2.94 -4.11 -7.01
N MET A 19 3.35 -4.66 -5.86
CA MET A 19 2.42 -5.10 -4.81
C MET A 19 1.68 -3.92 -4.18
N ALA A 20 2.37 -2.80 -3.96
CA ALA A 20 1.74 -1.56 -3.50
C ALA A 20 0.69 -1.07 -4.50
N LEU A 21 0.98 -1.09 -5.80
CA LEU A 21 -0.01 -0.71 -6.83
C LEU A 21 -1.23 -1.62 -6.83
N ILE A 22 -1.03 -2.93 -6.70
CA ILE A 22 -2.14 -3.91 -6.56
C ILE A 22 -2.98 -3.59 -5.32
N CYS A 23 -2.33 -3.34 -4.17
CA CYS A 23 -3.02 -2.96 -2.93
C CYS A 23 -3.80 -1.65 -3.09
N ALA A 24 -3.26 -0.67 -3.79
CA ALA A 24 -3.92 0.61 -4.06
C ALA A 24 -5.20 0.40 -4.88
N VAL A 25 -5.14 -0.39 -5.95
CA VAL A 25 -6.29 -0.72 -6.80
C VAL A 25 -7.35 -1.50 -6.01
N LEU A 26 -6.95 -2.54 -5.27
CA LEU A 26 -7.87 -3.31 -4.44
C LEU A 26 -8.51 -2.44 -3.35
N ALA A 27 -7.76 -1.52 -2.74
CA ALA A 27 -8.31 -0.60 -1.75
C ALA A 27 -9.35 0.35 -2.34
N VAL A 28 -9.21 0.79 -3.60
CA VAL A 28 -10.26 1.54 -4.30
C VAL A 28 -11.50 0.68 -4.49
N VAL A 29 -11.34 -0.55 -4.98
CA VAL A 29 -12.45 -1.49 -5.20
C VAL A 29 -13.21 -1.77 -3.91
N VAL A 30 -12.49 -2.08 -2.81
CA VAL A 30 -13.11 -2.35 -1.50
C VAL A 30 -13.81 -1.10 -0.96
N THR A 31 -13.18 0.08 -1.06
CA THR A 31 -13.79 1.33 -0.58
C THR A 31 -15.05 1.69 -1.38
N GLY A 32 -15.06 1.44 -2.69
CA GLY A 32 -16.24 1.61 -3.54
C GLY A 32 -17.34 0.57 -3.25
N SER A 33 -16.95 -0.69 -3.02
CA SER A 33 -17.86 -1.74 -2.61
C SER A 33 -18.54 -1.41 -1.28
N ASP A 34 -17.76 -1.00 -0.26
CA ASP A 34 -18.26 -0.58 1.06
C ASP A 34 -19.30 0.55 0.96
N TRP A 35 -19.11 1.46 -0.01
CA TRP A 35 -20.04 2.55 -0.28
C TRP A 35 -21.33 2.06 -0.92
N TYR A 36 -21.22 1.16 -1.90
CA TYR A 36 -22.34 0.57 -2.63
C TYR A 36 -23.23 -0.27 -1.72
N THR A 37 -22.63 -1.17 -0.93
CA THR A 37 -23.33 -2.06 0.02
C THR A 37 -23.83 -1.33 1.27
N ARG A 38 -23.50 -0.04 1.44
CA ARG A 38 -23.79 0.78 2.62
C ARG A 38 -23.17 0.27 3.91
N THR A 39 -22.18 -0.63 3.82
CA THR A 39 -21.41 -1.11 4.97
C THR A 39 -20.66 0.04 5.66
N TRP A 40 -20.26 1.04 4.86
CA TRP A 40 -19.71 2.29 5.38
C TRP A 40 -20.28 3.46 4.59
N ARG A 41 -20.93 4.40 5.29
CA ARG A 41 -21.41 5.67 4.72
C ARG A 41 -21.08 6.83 5.66
N PRO A 42 -20.35 7.85 5.20
CA PRO A 42 -20.22 9.08 5.96
C PRO A 42 -21.58 9.77 6.04
N ALA A 43 -21.90 10.35 7.20
CA ALA A 43 -23.05 11.24 7.34
C ALA A 43 -22.91 12.39 6.33
N LEU A 44 -24.01 12.77 5.67
CA LEU A 44 -24.07 13.85 4.67
C LEU A 44 -25.10 14.92 5.08
N SER A 45 -25.40 15.05 6.38
CA SER A 45 -26.52 15.85 6.86
C SER A 45 -26.20 17.33 7.03
N ARG A 46 -24.92 17.71 7.14
CA ARG A 46 -24.50 19.11 7.32
C ARG A 46 -23.50 19.55 6.24
N LYS A 47 -23.40 20.86 5.97
CA LYS A 47 -22.40 21.42 5.03
C LYS A 47 -20.96 21.03 5.41
N LEU A 48 -20.65 20.94 6.71
CA LEU A 48 -19.37 20.45 7.23
C LEU A 48 -19.08 18.99 6.86
N ASP A 49 -20.12 18.16 6.73
CA ASP A 49 -19.95 16.76 6.34
C ASP A 49 -19.48 16.61 4.89
N PHE A 50 -19.88 17.54 4.01
CA PHE A 50 -19.39 17.59 2.63
C PHE A 50 -17.91 17.97 2.56
N VAL A 51 -17.47 18.94 3.37
CA VAL A 51 -16.04 19.30 3.48
C VAL A 51 -15.22 18.13 3.99
N LEU A 52 -15.74 17.38 4.96
CA LEU A 52 -15.08 16.22 5.54
C LEU A 52 -15.23 14.94 4.70
N LEU A 53 -15.95 14.98 3.58
CA LEU A 53 -16.21 13.78 2.79
C LEU A 53 -14.94 13.23 2.15
N VAL A 54 -14.17 14.10 1.49
CA VAL A 54 -12.89 13.75 0.86
C VAL A 54 -11.90 13.16 1.87
N PRO A 55 -11.58 13.82 3.01
CA PRO A 55 -10.65 13.25 3.98
C PRO A 55 -11.16 11.95 4.63
N LYS A 56 -12.47 11.78 4.82
CA LYS A 56 -13.04 10.51 5.31
C LYS A 56 -12.87 9.37 4.31
N ILE A 57 -13.14 9.62 3.03
CA ILE A 57 -12.95 8.63 1.95
C ILE A 57 -11.47 8.29 1.79
N TRP A 58 -10.60 9.31 1.83
CA TRP A 58 -9.15 9.13 1.80
C TRP A 58 -8.66 8.26 2.96
N LEU A 59 -9.10 8.54 4.19
CA LEU A 59 -8.72 7.75 5.36
C LEU A 59 -9.22 6.30 5.25
N ARG A 60 -10.44 6.09 4.76
CA ARG A 60 -10.97 4.74 4.53
C ARG A 60 -10.15 3.98 3.49
N TRP A 61 -9.79 4.64 2.40
CA TRP A 61 -8.91 4.08 1.38
C TRP A 61 -7.52 3.75 1.95
N GLN A 62 -6.92 4.63 2.74
CA GLN A 62 -5.63 4.41 3.42
C GLN A 62 -5.65 3.17 4.33
N ILE A 63 -6.71 3.01 5.13
CA ILE A 63 -6.87 1.82 5.99
C ILE A 63 -6.95 0.55 5.15
N ASN A 64 -7.73 0.57 4.06
CA ASN A 64 -7.85 -0.58 3.17
C ASN A 64 -6.56 -0.88 2.41
N TYR A 65 -5.80 0.14 2.03
CA TYR A 65 -4.50 0.03 1.38
C TYR A 65 -3.45 -0.61 2.31
N LEU A 66 -3.36 -0.13 3.56
CA LEU A 66 -2.38 -0.60 4.54
C LEU A 66 -2.63 -2.03 5.03
N LYS A 67 -3.81 -2.62 4.79
CA LYS A 67 -4.05 -4.04 5.05
C LYS A 67 -3.09 -4.95 4.27
N GLY A 68 -2.58 -4.51 3.12
CA GLY A 68 -1.59 -5.25 2.34
C GLY A 68 -0.15 -5.11 2.83
N ALA A 69 0.14 -4.11 3.68
CA ALA A 69 1.50 -3.79 4.12
C ALA A 69 2.22 -4.96 4.83
N PRO A 70 1.58 -5.77 5.69
CA PRO A 70 2.24 -6.93 6.32
C PRO A 70 2.75 -7.95 5.30
N VAL A 71 2.01 -8.17 4.21
CA VAL A 71 2.40 -9.12 3.15
C VAL A 71 3.57 -8.57 2.35
N ILE A 72 3.51 -7.29 1.97
CA ILE A 72 4.61 -6.61 1.29
C ILE A 72 5.89 -6.68 2.12
N LEU A 73 5.78 -6.41 3.41
CA LEU A 73 6.91 -6.46 4.35
C LEU A 73 7.49 -7.88 4.46
N ALA A 74 6.63 -8.90 4.58
CA ALA A 74 7.07 -10.29 4.65
C ALA A 74 7.84 -10.71 3.38
N VAL A 75 7.32 -10.36 2.19
CA VAL A 75 7.98 -10.67 0.91
C VAL A 75 9.31 -9.92 0.79
N ALA A 76 9.35 -8.63 1.16
CA ALA A 76 10.58 -7.84 1.11
C ALA A 76 11.66 -8.38 2.06
N LEU A 77 11.29 -8.75 3.29
CA LEU A 77 12.22 -9.34 4.25
C LEU A 77 12.69 -10.73 3.80
N TYR A 78 11.79 -11.55 3.26
CA TYR A 78 12.15 -12.84 2.69
C TYR A 78 13.15 -12.68 1.54
N TYR A 79 12.87 -11.78 0.59
CA TYR A 79 13.78 -11.47 -0.51
C TYR A 79 15.14 -10.97 -0.02
N ALA A 80 15.15 -10.05 0.95
CA ALA A 80 16.39 -9.53 1.53
C ALA A 80 17.18 -10.63 2.28
N SER A 81 16.49 -11.59 2.90
CA SER A 81 17.13 -12.73 3.54
C SER A 81 17.73 -13.73 2.54
N ASP A 82 17.07 -13.92 1.39
CA ASP A 82 17.51 -14.82 0.31
C ASP A 82 18.74 -14.28 -0.42
N VAL A 83 18.73 -12.99 -0.76
CA VAL A 83 19.86 -12.30 -1.41
C VAL A 83 21.00 -12.01 -0.41
N GLY A 84 20.66 -11.86 0.87
CA GLY A 84 21.57 -11.47 1.95
C GLY A 84 21.53 -9.97 2.21
N PHE A 85 21.16 -9.59 3.44
CA PHE A 85 21.04 -8.18 3.85
C PHE A 85 22.31 -7.35 3.61
N TYR A 86 23.50 -7.96 3.69
CA TYR A 86 24.78 -7.28 3.47
C TYR A 86 24.93 -6.75 2.03
N VAL A 87 24.29 -7.38 1.04
CA VAL A 87 24.35 -6.97 -0.37
C VAL A 87 23.77 -5.56 -0.55
N PHE A 88 22.76 -5.19 0.24
CA PHE A 88 22.13 -3.87 0.20
C PHE A 88 23.03 -2.77 0.78
N TRP A 89 24.02 -3.12 1.61
CA TRP A 89 24.96 -2.20 2.27
C TRP A 89 26.30 -2.06 1.52
N ASP A 90 26.48 -2.80 0.43
CA ASP A 90 27.68 -2.77 -0.41
C ASP A 90 27.65 -1.58 -1.41
N ILE A 91 27.47 -0.38 -0.83
CA ILE A 91 27.23 0.90 -1.51
C ILE A 91 28.54 1.56 -1.93
#